data_AF-A0A267H6V2-F1
#
_entry.id   AF-A0A267H6V2-F1
#
_cell.length_a   1.000
_cell.length_b   1.000
_cell.length_c   1.000
_cell.angle_alpha   90.00
_cell.angle_beta   90.00
_cell.angle_gamma   90.00
#
_symmetry.space_group_name_H-M   'P 1'
#
loop_
_entity.id
_entity.type
_entity.pdbx_description
1 polymer ?
#
loop_
_entity_poly.entity_id
_entity_poly.type
_entity_poly.pdbx_seq_one_letter_code
_entity_poly.pdbx_strand_id
1 'polypeptide(L)'
;RRRQRSRPDQRRGMEQHWQKTVGRMLGSNVQQQICNRLSQADSAQRLFIFGCIVLILTASTQPQMMLHQDRISSFSSGPASLINSLAVAEQLASNGLFYDASGGLTCFHCSMRLQSGSSDPLHQHLQQRPRCYLQKLLRLAAGSDDKILLADVAADHDRFDRALRRLHSDLKSSTSIQFAQTFGLSPELLQFAATRHFMRNGGSMPNRAGDLIELAHECSDQVHPSLLQVQIVHILAERSPNEAVGVAAFFN
;
A
#
# COMPACT_ATOMS: atom_id res chain seq x y z
N ARG A 1 11.51 15.78 -47.36
CA ARG A 1 10.67 14.68 -46.79
C ARG A 1 11.55 13.75 -45.94
N ARG A 2 11.68 14.01 -44.63
CA ARG A 2 12.29 13.08 -43.67
C ARG A 2 11.21 12.70 -42.66
N ARG A 3 10.78 11.43 -42.70
CA ARG A 3 9.87 10.84 -41.71
C ARG A 3 10.61 10.76 -40.38
N GLN A 4 10.21 11.55 -39.38
CA GLN A 4 10.57 11.29 -37.99
C GLN A 4 9.86 10.01 -37.56
N ARG A 5 10.63 8.93 -37.43
CA ARG A 5 10.20 7.73 -36.70
C ARG A 5 10.11 8.12 -35.22
N SER A 6 8.89 8.16 -34.70
CA SER A 6 8.60 8.19 -33.27
C SER A 6 9.37 7.06 -32.58
N ARG A 7 10.29 7.41 -31.67
CA ARG A 7 11.03 6.45 -30.85
C ARG A 7 10.05 5.73 -29.91
N PRO A 8 9.92 4.40 -29.99
CA PRO A 8 9.38 3.62 -28.88
C PRO A 8 10.48 3.48 -27.81
N ASP A 9 10.10 3.33 -26.54
CA ASP A 9 10.96 3.10 -25.36
C ASP A 9 11.52 4.32 -24.58
N GLN A 10 10.62 5.11 -24.00
CA GLN A 10 10.89 5.88 -22.77
C GLN A 10 9.97 5.49 -21.58
N ARG A 11 9.22 4.38 -21.72
CA ARG A 11 8.40 3.80 -20.62
C ARG A 11 9.06 2.59 -19.94
N ARG A 12 10.21 2.14 -20.42
CA ARG A 12 10.98 1.02 -19.83
C ARG A 12 12.24 1.60 -19.19
N GLY A 13 12.26 1.81 -17.88
CA GLY A 13 13.52 2.20 -17.22
C GLY A 13 13.42 2.77 -15.81
N MET A 14 12.25 3.23 -15.37
CA MET A 14 12.04 3.53 -13.94
C MET A 14 11.24 2.38 -13.34
N GLU A 15 11.92 1.54 -12.56
CA GLU A 15 11.23 0.82 -11.49
C GLU A 15 10.50 1.88 -10.66
N GLN A 16 9.18 1.98 -10.87
CA GLN A 16 8.39 3.05 -10.27
C GLN A 16 8.54 2.93 -8.75
N HIS A 17 8.79 4.04 -8.05
CA HIS A 17 9.12 4.05 -6.62
C HIS A 17 8.16 3.22 -5.75
N TRP A 18 6.87 3.19 -6.13
CA TRP A 18 5.85 2.36 -5.48
C TRP A 18 6.12 0.85 -5.58
N GLN A 19 6.74 0.37 -6.66
CA GLN A 19 7.04 -1.06 -6.85
C GLN A 19 8.04 -1.54 -5.80
N LYS A 20 9.08 -0.74 -5.52
CA LYS A 20 10.03 -1.02 -4.43
C LYS A 20 9.34 -1.03 -3.07
N THR A 21 8.44 -0.08 -2.82
CA THR A 21 7.64 -0.04 -1.59
C THR A 21 6.78 -1.29 -1.44
N VAL A 22 6.07 -1.69 -2.50
CA VAL A 22 5.26 -2.92 -2.51
C VAL A 22 6.13 -4.16 -2.32
N GLY A 23 7.30 -4.24 -2.97
CA GLY A 23 8.25 -5.34 -2.79
C GLY A 23 8.75 -5.45 -1.35
N ARG A 24 9.07 -4.32 -0.71
CA ARG A 24 9.42 -4.27 0.73
C ARG A 24 8.26 -4.70 1.62
N MET A 25 7.04 -4.29 1.29
CA MET A 25 5.86 -4.57 2.09
C MET A 25 5.39 -6.02 1.96
N LEU A 26 5.35 -6.59 0.75
CA LEU A 26 4.63 -7.82 0.44
C LEU A 26 5.48 -8.90 -0.25
N GLY A 27 6.76 -8.61 -0.53
CA GLY A 27 7.66 -9.52 -1.24
C GLY A 27 7.63 -9.36 -2.77
N SER A 28 8.69 -9.84 -3.42
CA SER A 28 8.91 -9.68 -4.87
C SER A 28 7.87 -10.41 -5.72
N ASN A 29 7.37 -11.57 -5.26
CA ASN A 29 6.34 -12.33 -5.98
C ASN A 29 5.03 -11.52 -6.06
N VAL A 30 4.55 -11.00 -4.93
CA VAL A 30 3.34 -10.17 -4.90
C VAL A 30 3.52 -8.88 -5.70
N GLN A 31 4.68 -8.23 -5.60
CA GLN A 31 5.01 -7.08 -6.44
C GLN A 31 4.86 -7.42 -7.94
N GLN A 32 5.41 -8.55 -8.38
CA GLN A 32 5.32 -8.99 -9.77
C GLN A 32 3.87 -9.29 -10.19
N GLN A 33 3.09 -9.94 -9.33
CA GLN A 33 1.66 -10.20 -9.58
C GLN A 33 0.87 -8.90 -9.76
N ILE A 34 1.11 -7.90 -8.91
CA ILE A 34 0.49 -6.57 -9.02
C ILE A 34 0.88 -5.90 -10.35
N CYS A 35 2.17 -5.91 -10.72
CA CYS A 35 2.64 -5.37 -11.99
C CYS A 35 1.99 -6.05 -13.20
N ASN A 36 1.93 -7.39 -13.18
CA ASN A 36 1.29 -8.17 -14.23
C ASN A 36 -0.20 -7.80 -14.33
N ARG A 37 -0.91 -7.71 -13.21
CA ARG A 37 -2.33 -7.34 -13.21
C ARG A 37 -2.56 -5.93 -13.74
N LEU A 38 -1.74 -4.96 -13.35
CA LEU A 38 -1.82 -3.58 -13.83
C LEU A 38 -1.66 -3.44 -15.35
N SER A 39 -0.96 -4.37 -16.00
CA SER A 39 -0.78 -4.38 -17.46
C SER A 39 -2.07 -4.73 -18.22
N GLN A 40 -3.01 -5.41 -17.56
CA GLN A 40 -4.28 -5.89 -18.13
C GLN A 40 -5.50 -5.24 -17.47
N ALA A 41 -5.30 -4.49 -16.39
CA ALA A 41 -6.35 -3.87 -15.60
C ALA A 41 -7.05 -2.72 -16.34
N ASP A 42 -8.38 -2.71 -16.27
CA ASP A 42 -9.19 -1.55 -16.62
C ASP A 42 -8.97 -0.37 -15.65
N SER A 43 -9.55 0.80 -15.94
CA SER A 43 -9.41 1.99 -15.10
C SER A 43 -9.88 1.77 -13.66
N ALA A 44 -10.94 0.99 -13.43
CA ALA A 44 -11.48 0.77 -12.11
C ALA A 44 -10.57 -0.14 -11.27
N GLN A 45 -10.07 -1.21 -11.87
CA GLN A 45 -9.08 -2.09 -11.25
C GLN A 45 -7.77 -1.35 -10.96
N ARG A 46 -7.28 -0.52 -11.88
CA ARG A 46 -6.08 0.30 -11.66
C ARG A 46 -6.26 1.24 -10.48
N LEU A 47 -7.36 1.99 -10.44
CA LEU A 47 -7.69 2.87 -9.32
C LEU A 47 -7.76 2.10 -8.01
N PHE A 48 -8.42 0.93 -8.02
CA PHE A 48 -8.54 0.07 -6.84
C PHE A 48 -7.19 -0.41 -6.33
N ILE A 49 -6.30 -0.87 -7.23
CA ILE A 49 -4.95 -1.33 -6.88
C ILE A 49 -4.17 -0.20 -6.21
N PHE A 50 -4.10 0.99 -6.83
CA PHE A 50 -3.37 2.11 -6.25
C PHE A 50 -3.99 2.61 -4.95
N GLY A 51 -5.33 2.64 -4.86
CA GLY A 51 -6.05 2.95 -3.64
C GLY A 51 -5.70 1.99 -2.50
N CYS A 52 -5.66 0.68 -2.79
CA CYS A 52 -5.24 -0.31 -1.81
C CYS A 52 -3.76 -0.15 -1.41
N ILE A 53 -2.85 0.13 -2.34
CA ILE A 53 -1.44 0.37 -2.02
C ILE A 53 -1.31 1.52 -1.01
N VAL A 54 -1.93 2.67 -1.27
CA VAL A 54 -1.88 3.83 -0.36
C VAL A 54 -2.55 3.49 0.98
N LEU A 55 -3.71 2.82 0.95
CA LEU A 55 -4.45 2.44 2.16
C LEU A 55 -3.65 1.45 3.02
N ILE A 56 -3.06 0.42 2.45
CA ILE A 56 -2.28 -0.58 3.19
C ILE A 56 -1.01 0.07 3.74
N LEU A 57 -0.33 0.88 2.94
CA LEU A 57 0.89 1.59 3.35
C LEU A 57 0.63 2.55 4.52
N THR A 58 -0.51 3.23 4.57
CA THR A 58 -0.73 4.33 5.52
C THR A 58 -1.73 4.03 6.61
N ALA A 59 -2.65 3.08 6.41
CA ALA A 59 -3.75 2.81 7.35
C ALA A 59 -3.68 1.43 8.03
N SER A 60 -2.66 0.62 7.77
CA SER A 60 -2.47 -0.67 8.46
C SER A 60 -2.40 -0.49 9.97
N THR A 61 -2.99 -1.46 10.68
CA THR A 61 -3.13 -1.46 12.14
C THR A 61 -1.89 -1.92 12.87
N GLN A 62 -1.02 -2.70 12.24
CA GLN A 62 0.29 -3.13 12.76
C GLN A 62 1.41 -2.58 11.86
N PRO A 63 1.67 -1.26 11.87
CA PRO A 63 2.68 -0.63 11.01
C PRO A 63 4.09 -1.19 11.19
N GLN A 64 4.43 -1.66 12.39
CA GLN A 64 5.71 -2.27 12.72
C GLN A 64 5.92 -3.65 12.06
N MET A 65 4.85 -4.30 11.58
CA MET A 65 4.91 -5.57 10.85
C MET A 65 4.65 -5.39 9.34
N MET A 66 4.76 -4.17 8.83
CA MET A 66 4.46 -3.85 7.44
C MET A 66 5.53 -4.36 6.47
N LEU A 67 6.80 -4.47 6.91
CA LEU A 67 7.83 -5.09 6.08
C LEU A 67 7.63 -6.60 6.00
N HIS A 68 7.80 -7.12 4.78
CA HIS A 68 7.76 -8.55 4.52
C HIS A 68 8.81 -9.31 5.35
N GLN A 69 10.01 -8.74 5.47
CA GLN A 69 11.10 -9.36 6.22
C GLN A 69 10.79 -9.50 7.72
N ASP A 70 10.17 -8.50 8.33
CA ASP A 70 9.81 -8.56 9.77
C ASP A 70 8.79 -9.66 10.03
N ARG A 71 7.84 -9.84 9.10
CA ARG A 71 6.89 -10.96 9.17
C ARG A 71 7.57 -12.30 8.99
N ILE A 72 8.52 -12.44 8.07
CA ILE A 72 9.34 -13.66 7.96
C ILE A 72 10.05 -13.96 9.28
N SER A 73 10.72 -12.95 9.85
CA SER A 73 11.47 -13.08 11.11
C SER A 73 10.60 -13.54 12.27
N SER A 74 9.31 -13.15 12.29
CA SER A 74 8.36 -13.62 13.31
C SER A 74 8.12 -15.14 13.30
N PHE A 75 8.36 -15.80 12.17
CA PHE A 75 8.24 -17.26 12.06
C PHE A 75 9.44 -18.01 12.63
N SER A 76 10.61 -17.36 12.70
CA SER A 76 11.82 -17.93 13.30
C SER A 76 11.78 -17.94 14.83
N SER A 77 11.03 -17.02 15.44
CA SER A 77 10.85 -16.91 16.89
C SER A 77 9.53 -17.51 17.40
N GLY A 78 8.65 -17.92 16.49
CA GLY A 78 7.36 -18.53 16.81
C GLY A 78 7.47 -20.00 17.24
N PRO A 79 6.33 -20.67 17.53
CA PRO A 79 6.31 -22.08 17.86
C PRO A 79 6.91 -22.89 16.71
N ALA A 80 8.14 -23.39 16.90
CA ALA A 80 8.97 -24.05 15.88
C ALA A 80 8.32 -25.30 15.26
N SER A 81 7.17 -25.75 15.78
CA SER A 81 6.44 -26.96 15.36
C SER A 81 5.36 -26.74 14.30
N LEU A 82 4.94 -25.49 14.02
CA LEU A 82 3.79 -25.24 13.14
C LEU A 82 4.17 -24.84 11.70
N ILE A 83 5.35 -24.23 11.49
CA ILE A 83 5.83 -23.86 10.16
C ILE A 83 7.18 -24.53 9.94
N ASN A 84 7.15 -25.64 9.22
CA ASN A 84 8.32 -26.51 9.04
C ASN A 84 9.14 -26.16 7.78
N SER A 85 8.82 -25.05 7.10
CA SER A 85 9.59 -24.62 5.92
C SER A 85 9.57 -23.11 5.72
N LEU A 86 10.70 -22.59 5.21
CA LEU A 86 10.82 -21.19 4.80
C LEU A 86 9.79 -20.82 3.72
N ALA A 87 9.49 -21.72 2.79
CA ALA A 87 8.52 -21.47 1.73
C ALA A 87 7.11 -21.16 2.28
N VAL A 88 6.67 -21.89 3.32
CA VAL A 88 5.39 -21.62 3.98
C VAL A 88 5.42 -20.30 4.74
N ALA A 89 6.53 -19.99 5.42
CA ALA A 89 6.72 -18.71 6.11
C ALA A 89 6.66 -17.52 5.12
N GLU A 90 7.34 -17.62 3.98
CA GLU A 90 7.31 -16.61 2.91
C GLU A 90 5.91 -16.45 2.32
N GLN A 91 5.18 -17.55 2.11
CA GLN A 91 3.81 -17.50 1.62
C GLN A 91 2.89 -16.78 2.62
N LEU A 92 2.96 -17.13 3.91
CA LEU A 92 2.15 -16.48 4.95
C LEU A 92 2.52 -15.00 5.10
N ALA A 93 3.82 -14.68 5.11
CA ALA A 93 4.32 -13.31 5.13
C ALA A 93 3.83 -12.51 3.91
N SER A 94 3.87 -13.07 2.70
CA SER A 94 3.38 -12.44 1.47
C SER A 94 1.88 -12.15 1.54
N ASN A 95 1.13 -12.99 2.26
CA ASN A 95 -0.29 -12.78 2.54
C ASN A 95 -0.58 -11.81 3.70
N GLY A 96 0.47 -11.19 4.25
CA GLY A 96 0.39 -10.22 5.33
C GLY A 96 0.22 -10.81 6.72
N LEU A 97 0.49 -12.10 6.91
CA LEU A 97 0.41 -12.78 8.19
C LEU A 97 1.77 -12.81 8.89
N PHE A 98 1.75 -12.75 10.21
CA PHE A 98 2.92 -12.86 11.09
C PHE A 98 2.51 -13.52 12.42
N TYR A 99 3.47 -14.01 13.20
CA TYR A 99 3.19 -14.42 14.59
C TYR A 99 3.24 -13.23 15.54
N ASP A 100 2.14 -13.00 16.24
CA ASP A 100 2.12 -12.05 17.36
C ASP A 100 2.87 -12.60 18.59
N ALA A 101 3.03 -11.75 19.62
CA ALA A 101 3.73 -12.11 20.86
C ALA A 101 3.11 -13.29 21.62
N SER A 102 1.85 -13.65 21.32
CA SER A 102 1.15 -14.79 21.89
C SER A 102 1.16 -16.03 20.97
N GLY A 103 1.95 -16.00 19.89
CA GLY A 103 2.07 -17.10 18.92
C GLY A 103 0.85 -17.25 18.00
N GLY A 104 -0.05 -16.27 17.94
CA GLY A 104 -1.18 -16.28 17.03
C GLY A 104 -0.82 -15.72 15.65
N LEU A 105 -1.34 -16.32 14.57
CA LEU A 105 -1.20 -15.77 13.23
C LEU A 105 -2.10 -14.54 13.09
N THR A 106 -1.51 -13.37 12.86
CA THR A 106 -2.23 -12.09 12.78
C THR A 106 -1.95 -11.39 11.46
N CYS A 107 -2.97 -10.77 10.86
CA CYS A 107 -2.78 -9.92 9.69
C CYS A 107 -2.30 -8.52 10.08
N PHE A 108 -1.20 -8.04 9.48
CA PHE A 108 -0.66 -6.71 9.82
C PHE A 108 -1.57 -5.54 9.41
N HIS A 109 -2.41 -5.74 8.39
CA HIS A 109 -3.25 -4.68 7.85
C HIS A 109 -4.53 -4.46 8.67
N CYS A 110 -5.22 -5.55 9.02
CA CYS A 110 -6.53 -5.49 9.67
C CYS A 110 -6.55 -6.01 11.11
N SER A 111 -5.41 -6.45 11.66
CA SER A 111 -5.27 -7.09 12.97
C SER A 111 -6.14 -8.34 13.16
N MET A 112 -6.62 -8.99 12.10
CA MET A 112 -7.35 -10.24 12.24
C MET A 112 -6.41 -11.33 12.74
N ARG A 113 -6.67 -11.81 13.95
CA ARG A 113 -5.96 -12.93 14.57
C ARG A 113 -6.69 -14.23 14.26
N LEU A 114 -6.01 -15.12 13.54
CA LEU A 114 -6.51 -16.42 13.11
C LEU A 114 -6.44 -17.43 14.26
N GLN A 115 -7.31 -18.43 14.24
CA GLN A 115 -7.28 -19.47 15.25
C GLN A 115 -6.10 -20.42 14.99
N SER A 116 -5.44 -20.82 16.07
CA SER A 116 -4.34 -21.77 16.01
C SER A 116 -4.78 -23.09 15.38
N GLY A 117 -3.93 -23.69 14.54
CA GLY A 117 -4.17 -25.00 13.94
C GLY A 117 -5.10 -25.03 12.73
N SER A 118 -5.52 -23.87 12.20
CA SER A 118 -6.24 -23.84 10.92
C SER A 118 -5.38 -24.43 9.80
N SER A 119 -5.94 -25.39 9.04
CA SER A 119 -5.31 -25.97 7.85
C SER A 119 -5.27 -24.99 6.67
N ASP A 120 -6.16 -23.99 6.66
CA ASP A 120 -6.20 -22.92 5.66
C ASP A 120 -6.37 -21.55 6.35
N PRO A 121 -5.26 -20.94 6.80
CA PRO A 121 -5.28 -19.63 7.43
C PRO A 121 -5.85 -18.53 6.52
N LEU A 122 -5.67 -18.64 5.20
CA LEU A 122 -6.11 -17.62 4.25
C LEU A 122 -7.63 -17.67 4.06
N HIS A 123 -8.19 -18.86 3.91
CA HIS A 123 -9.63 -19.04 3.85
C HIS A 123 -10.30 -18.56 5.15
N GLN A 124 -9.73 -18.90 6.30
CA GLN A 124 -10.23 -18.41 7.59
C GLN A 124 -10.21 -16.87 7.68
N HIS A 125 -9.13 -16.23 7.22
CA HIS A 125 -9.04 -14.77 7.18
C HIS A 125 -10.17 -14.17 6.34
N LEU A 126 -10.41 -14.70 5.15
CA LEU A 126 -11.47 -14.23 4.25
C LEU A 126 -12.87 -14.42 4.81
N GLN A 127 -13.14 -15.54 5.50
CA GLN A 127 -14.42 -15.77 6.16
C GLN A 127 -14.67 -14.77 7.29
N GLN A 128 -13.67 -14.49 8.12
CA GLN A 128 -13.83 -13.63 9.30
C GLN A 128 -13.74 -12.13 8.96
N ARG A 129 -12.96 -11.76 7.94
CA ARG A 129 -12.76 -10.37 7.48
C ARG A 129 -12.80 -10.27 5.96
N PRO A 130 -13.97 -10.50 5.33
CA PRO A 130 -14.11 -10.43 3.86
C PRO A 130 -13.79 -9.04 3.28
N ARG A 131 -13.85 -7.99 4.10
CA ARG A 131 -13.59 -6.60 3.72
C ARG A 131 -12.12 -6.17 3.91
N CYS A 132 -11.20 -7.09 4.17
CA CYS A 132 -9.78 -6.76 4.28
C CYS A 132 -9.21 -6.33 2.93
N TYR A 133 -8.83 -5.06 2.78
CA TYR A 133 -8.33 -4.52 1.50
C TYR A 133 -7.02 -5.15 1.05
N LEU A 134 -6.16 -5.58 1.99
CA LEU A 134 -4.98 -6.37 1.65
C LEU A 134 -5.38 -7.67 0.94
N GLN A 135 -6.33 -8.43 1.49
CA GLN A 135 -6.74 -9.70 0.87
C GLN A 135 -7.45 -9.48 -0.47
N LYS A 136 -8.26 -8.42 -0.60
CA LYS A 136 -8.85 -8.03 -1.89
C LYS A 136 -7.77 -7.72 -2.94
N LEU A 137 -6.75 -6.94 -2.57
CA LEU A 137 -5.62 -6.62 -3.45
C LEU A 137 -4.86 -7.88 -3.89
N LEU A 138 -4.50 -8.74 -2.94
CA LEU A 138 -3.74 -9.97 -3.22
C LEU A 138 -4.50 -10.90 -4.17
N ARG A 139 -5.80 -11.11 -3.94
CA ARG A 139 -6.64 -11.94 -4.81
C ARG A 139 -6.80 -11.35 -6.20
N LEU A 140 -6.98 -10.04 -6.30
CA LEU A 140 -7.05 -9.35 -7.60
C LEU A 140 -5.72 -9.45 -8.35
N ALA A 141 -4.60 -9.27 -7.65
CA ALA A 141 -3.25 -9.38 -8.21
C ALA A 141 -2.93 -10.80 -8.70
N ALA A 142 -3.40 -11.83 -7.97
CA ALA A 142 -3.29 -13.22 -8.36
C ALA A 142 -4.20 -13.61 -9.55
N GLY A 143 -5.01 -12.69 -10.06
CA GLY A 143 -5.89 -12.93 -11.22
C GLY A 143 -7.18 -13.67 -10.88
N SER A 144 -7.70 -13.53 -9.66
CA SER A 144 -8.98 -14.13 -9.28
C SER A 144 -10.14 -13.55 -10.09
N ASP A 145 -10.90 -14.42 -10.76
CA ASP A 145 -12.13 -14.08 -11.49
C ASP A 145 -13.41 -14.20 -10.63
N ASP A 146 -13.26 -14.13 -9.30
CA ASP A 146 -14.41 -14.16 -8.39
C ASP A 146 -15.32 -12.96 -8.63
N LYS A 147 -16.55 -13.23 -9.09
CA LYS A 147 -17.57 -12.21 -9.39
C LYS A 147 -17.88 -11.34 -8.19
N ILE A 148 -17.85 -11.88 -6.96
CA ILE A 148 -18.11 -11.12 -5.74
C ILE A 148 -16.98 -10.12 -5.51
N LEU A 149 -15.72 -10.55 -5.67
CA LEU A 149 -14.55 -9.67 -5.57
C LEU A 149 -14.61 -8.54 -6.61
N LEU A 150 -14.92 -8.87 -7.87
CA LEU A 150 -14.99 -7.88 -8.94
C LEU A 150 -16.13 -6.87 -8.73
N ALA A 151 -17.28 -7.32 -8.23
CA ALA A 151 -18.39 -6.44 -7.86
C ALA A 151 -18.01 -5.50 -6.71
N ASP A 152 -17.32 -6.02 -5.68
CA ASP A 152 -16.79 -5.22 -4.57
C ASP A 152 -15.79 -4.16 -5.05
N VAL A 153 -14.87 -4.53 -5.94
CA VAL A 153 -13.89 -3.61 -6.56
C VAL A 153 -14.60 -2.49 -7.33
N ALA A 154 -15.61 -2.85 -8.11
CA ALA A 154 -16.41 -1.87 -8.85
C ALA A 154 -17.21 -0.96 -7.91
N ALA A 155 -17.76 -1.48 -6.82
CA ALA A 155 -18.51 -0.70 -5.83
C ALA A 155 -17.61 0.30 -5.07
N ASP A 156 -16.34 -0.04 -4.85
CA ASP A 156 -15.37 0.86 -4.20
C ASP A 156 -14.83 1.95 -5.15
N HIS A 157 -15.08 1.86 -6.47
CA HIS A 157 -14.55 2.77 -7.49
C HIS A 157 -14.79 4.24 -7.15
N ASP A 158 -16.06 4.64 -7.05
CA ASP A 158 -16.45 6.04 -6.87
C ASP A 158 -15.97 6.62 -5.54
N ARG A 159 -15.93 5.77 -4.51
CA ARG A 159 -15.43 6.14 -3.19
C ARG A 159 -13.93 6.41 -3.25
N PHE A 160 -13.15 5.50 -3.83
CA PHE A 160 -11.71 5.66 -3.98
C PHE A 160 -11.37 6.83 -4.89
N ASP A 161 -12.07 6.98 -6.00
CA ASP A 161 -11.78 8.06 -6.95
C ASP A 161 -11.93 9.43 -6.28
N ARG A 162 -13.08 9.67 -5.61
CA ARG A 162 -13.29 10.92 -4.86
C ARG A 162 -12.27 11.13 -3.76
N ALA A 163 -12.03 10.11 -2.94
CA ALA A 163 -11.11 10.22 -1.80
C ALA A 163 -9.66 10.48 -2.24
N LEU A 164 -9.18 9.75 -3.25
CA LEU A 164 -7.80 9.86 -3.74
C LEU A 164 -7.59 11.14 -4.55
N ARG A 165 -8.58 11.61 -5.31
CA ARG A 165 -8.54 12.94 -5.95
C ARG A 165 -8.40 14.05 -4.92
N ARG A 166 -9.24 14.03 -3.87
CA ARG A 166 -9.18 14.99 -2.78
C ARG A 166 -7.82 14.94 -2.08
N LEU A 167 -7.37 13.76 -1.65
CA LEU A 167 -6.07 13.57 -1.01
C LEU A 167 -4.93 14.11 -1.88
N HIS A 168 -4.92 13.82 -3.18
CA HIS A 168 -3.87 14.29 -4.09
C HIS A 168 -3.85 15.81 -4.19
N SER A 169 -5.02 16.45 -4.27
CA SER A 169 -5.14 17.91 -4.24
C SER A 169 -4.61 18.48 -2.92
N ASP A 170 -5.11 17.94 -1.79
CA ASP A 170 -4.78 18.43 -0.46
C ASP A 170 -3.29 18.31 -0.15
N LEU A 171 -2.64 17.20 -0.52
CA LEU A 171 -1.20 17.01 -0.33
C LEU A 171 -0.35 18.03 -1.12
N LYS A 172 -0.84 18.49 -2.27
CA LYS A 172 -0.13 19.48 -3.11
C LYS A 172 -0.29 20.91 -2.60
N SER A 173 -1.46 21.24 -2.05
CA SER A 173 -1.80 22.61 -1.65
C SER A 173 -1.76 22.86 -0.14
N SER A 174 -1.44 21.86 0.68
CA SER A 174 -1.48 22.00 2.14
C SER A 174 -0.42 22.99 2.65
N THR A 175 -0.89 24.11 3.18
CA THR A 175 -0.06 25.08 3.91
C THR A 175 0.53 24.49 5.19
N SER A 176 -0.20 23.61 5.88
CA SER A 176 0.31 22.89 7.06
C SER A 176 1.52 22.03 6.73
N ILE A 177 1.53 21.33 5.59
CA ILE A 177 2.69 20.57 5.12
C ILE A 177 3.85 21.51 4.82
N GLN A 178 3.61 22.58 4.06
CA GLN A 178 4.66 23.55 3.69
C GLN A 178 5.29 24.21 4.92
N PHE A 179 4.48 24.56 5.92
CA PHE A 179 4.99 25.13 7.17
C PHE A 179 5.73 24.10 8.02
N ALA A 180 5.23 22.86 8.13
CA ALA A 180 5.93 21.80 8.87
C ALA A 180 7.32 21.49 8.25
N GLN A 181 7.47 21.62 6.93
CA GLN A 181 8.77 21.46 6.27
C GLN A 181 9.83 22.46 6.74
N THR A 182 9.44 23.66 7.17
CA THR A 182 10.41 24.67 7.66
C THR A 182 11.07 24.27 8.97
N PHE A 183 10.55 23.24 9.66
CA PHE A 183 11.16 22.64 10.85
C PHE A 183 12.15 21.51 10.51
N GLY A 184 12.47 21.30 9.22
CA GLY A 184 13.48 20.33 8.78
C GLY A 184 12.97 18.90 8.58
N LEU A 185 11.66 18.66 8.67
CA LEU A 185 11.07 17.36 8.36
C LEU A 185 11.00 17.14 6.83
N SER A 186 11.23 15.90 6.40
CA SER A 186 11.22 15.58 4.97
C SER A 186 9.81 15.66 4.37
N PRO A 187 9.68 16.09 3.10
CA PRO A 187 8.39 16.10 2.40
C PRO A 187 7.70 14.75 2.38
N GLU A 188 8.44 13.66 2.22
CA GLU A 188 7.92 12.29 2.16
C GLU A 188 7.29 11.87 3.50
N LEU A 189 7.97 12.16 4.61
CA LEU A 189 7.47 11.84 5.95
C LEU A 189 6.17 12.61 6.25
N LEU A 190 6.14 13.91 5.93
CA LEU A 190 4.96 14.75 6.13
C LEU A 190 3.78 14.30 5.26
N GLN A 191 4.02 13.95 4.00
CA GLN A 191 3.00 13.37 3.14
C GLN A 191 2.48 12.04 3.69
N PHE A 192 3.38 11.18 4.20
CA PHE A 192 3.00 9.91 4.83
C PHE A 192 2.11 10.14 6.04
N ALA A 193 2.53 10.99 6.98
CA ALA A 193 1.79 11.30 8.19
C ALA A 193 0.41 11.91 7.89
N ALA A 194 0.35 12.88 6.98
CA ALA A 194 -0.90 13.48 6.55
C ALA A 194 -1.84 12.47 5.87
N THR A 195 -1.29 11.59 5.01
CA THR A 195 -2.08 10.55 4.34
C THR A 195 -2.59 9.50 5.33
N ARG A 196 -1.74 9.08 6.29
CA ARG A 196 -2.15 8.18 7.38
C ARG A 196 -3.29 8.78 8.18
N HIS A 197 -3.20 10.05 8.53
CA HIS A 197 -4.28 10.76 9.20
C HIS A 197 -5.56 10.80 8.35
N PHE A 198 -5.45 11.16 7.06
CA PHE A 198 -6.57 11.20 6.12
C PHE A 198 -7.29 9.85 6.03
N MET A 199 -6.55 8.76 5.82
CA MET A 199 -7.12 7.43 5.67
C MET A 199 -7.80 6.91 6.94
N ARG A 200 -7.35 7.36 8.12
CA ARG A 200 -7.87 6.92 9.42
C ARG A 200 -8.98 7.82 9.97
N ASN A 201 -9.09 9.07 9.50
CA ASN A 201 -10.01 10.08 10.04
C ASN A 201 -11.02 10.58 8.99
N GLY A 202 -11.60 9.65 8.24
CA GLY A 202 -12.72 9.93 7.33
C GLY A 202 -12.39 10.86 6.15
N GLY A 203 -11.11 10.96 5.77
CA GLY A 203 -10.68 11.86 4.70
C GLY A 203 -10.43 13.30 5.15
N SER A 204 -10.16 13.53 6.43
CA SER A 204 -9.79 14.84 6.96
C SER A 204 -8.27 15.03 6.94
N MET A 205 -7.79 16.24 6.65
CA MET A 205 -6.37 16.57 6.71
C MET A 205 -6.01 17.22 8.06
N PRO A 206 -4.76 17.08 8.54
CA PRO A 206 -4.28 17.86 9.69
C PRO A 206 -4.34 19.36 9.39
N ASN A 207 -5.07 20.11 10.22
CA ASN A 207 -5.33 21.53 10.00
C ASN A 207 -4.20 22.43 10.50
N ARG A 208 -3.37 21.95 11.43
CA ARG A 208 -2.24 22.71 11.99
C ARG A 208 -0.93 21.99 11.72
N ALA A 209 0.12 22.75 11.51
CA ALA A 209 1.46 22.20 11.30
C ALA A 209 1.99 21.48 12.56
N GLY A 210 1.67 21.98 13.76
CA GLY A 210 2.03 21.32 15.02
C GLY A 210 1.49 19.90 15.11
N ASP A 211 0.18 19.73 14.86
CA ASP A 211 -0.46 18.41 14.83
C ASP A 211 0.19 17.48 13.79
N LEU A 212 0.56 18.03 12.62
CA LEU A 212 1.23 17.25 11.58
C LEU A 212 2.66 16.82 11.98
N ILE A 213 3.40 17.69 12.68
CA ILE A 213 4.75 17.38 13.20
C ILE A 213 4.66 16.25 14.23
N GLU A 214 3.70 16.31 15.15
CA GLU A 214 3.45 15.24 16.13
C GLU A 214 3.14 13.91 15.43
N LEU A 215 2.22 13.92 14.47
CA LEU A 215 1.90 12.73 13.66
C LEU A 215 3.13 12.19 12.88
N ALA A 216 4.02 13.07 12.42
CA ALA A 216 5.25 12.66 11.73
C ALA A 216 6.24 11.95 12.67
N HIS A 217 6.36 12.41 13.92
CA HIS A 217 7.14 11.72 14.94
C HIS A 217 6.52 10.36 15.29
N GLU A 218 5.21 10.29 15.52
CA GLU A 218 4.52 9.01 15.76
C GLU A 218 4.75 8.00 14.62
N CYS A 219 4.71 8.47 13.37
CA CYS A 219 4.99 7.62 12.21
C CYS A 219 6.44 7.12 12.20
N SER A 220 7.39 7.97 12.57
CA SER A 220 8.82 7.63 12.61
C SER A 220 9.14 6.57 13.67
N ASP A 221 8.39 6.58 14.78
CA ASP A 221 8.55 5.59 15.85
C ASP A 221 7.93 4.23 15.49
N GLN A 222 6.86 4.22 14.70
CA GLN A 222 6.06 3.01 14.44
C GLN A 222 6.33 2.34 13.08
N VAL A 223 6.82 3.09 12.10
CA VAL A 223 6.95 2.64 10.72
C VAL A 223 8.42 2.61 10.33
N HIS A 224 8.85 1.53 9.69
CA HIS A 224 10.22 1.41 9.25
C HIS A 224 10.62 2.54 8.28
N PRO A 225 11.79 3.20 8.44
CA PRO A 225 12.20 4.37 7.65
C PRO A 225 12.14 4.16 6.13
N SER A 226 12.43 2.95 5.66
CA SER A 226 12.38 2.60 4.23
C SER A 226 10.98 2.69 3.60
N LEU A 227 9.92 2.72 4.41
CA LEU A 227 8.53 2.88 3.97
C LEU A 227 8.04 4.32 4.10
N LEU A 228 8.74 5.17 4.88
CA LEU A 228 8.42 6.59 5.06
C LEU A 228 8.95 7.48 3.94
N GLN A 229 9.97 7.02 3.20
CA GLN A 229 10.59 7.77 2.09
C GLN A 229 9.79 7.67 0.78
N VAL A 230 8.48 7.42 0.85
CA VAL A 230 7.61 7.18 -0.30
C VAL A 230 6.90 8.46 -0.72
N GLN A 231 7.02 8.80 -2.00
CA GLN A 231 6.34 9.96 -2.58
C GLN A 231 4.90 9.59 -2.93
N ILE A 232 3.99 9.72 -1.96
CA ILE A 232 2.58 9.32 -2.09
C ILE A 232 1.91 10.04 -3.25
N VAL A 233 2.20 11.33 -3.46
CA VAL A 233 1.67 12.10 -4.60
C VAL A 233 1.97 11.44 -5.96
N HIS A 234 3.12 10.78 -6.11
CA HIS A 234 3.47 10.07 -7.33
C HIS A 234 2.69 8.76 -7.47
N ILE A 235 2.46 8.04 -6.37
CA ILE A 235 1.56 6.86 -6.39
C ILE A 235 0.16 7.27 -6.81
N LEU A 236 -0.33 8.39 -6.27
CA LEU A 236 -1.65 8.92 -6.62
C LEU A 236 -1.71 9.31 -8.09
N ALA A 237 -0.69 9.93 -8.67
CA ALA A 237 -0.67 10.31 -10.09
C ALA A 237 -0.81 9.10 -11.04
N GLU A 238 -0.28 7.94 -10.67
CA GLU A 238 -0.34 6.70 -11.49
C GLU A 238 -1.75 6.07 -11.54
N ARG A 239 -2.68 6.49 -10.66
CA ARG A 239 -4.05 5.95 -10.59
C ARG A 239 -4.87 6.21 -11.85
N SER A 240 -4.55 7.27 -12.59
CA SER A 240 -5.22 7.65 -13.84
C SER A 240 -4.18 7.94 -14.93
N PRO A 241 -4.19 7.19 -16.05
CA PRO A 241 -3.27 7.42 -17.16
C PRO A 241 -3.32 8.85 -17.72
N ASN A 242 -4.47 9.51 -17.61
CA ASN A 242 -4.68 10.88 -18.11
C ASN A 242 -4.06 11.95 -17.19
N GLU A 243 -3.88 11.67 -15.89
CA GLU A 243 -3.21 12.59 -14.96
C GLU A 243 -1.69 12.38 -14.93
N ALA A 244 -1.19 11.18 -15.23
CA ALA A 244 0.24 10.87 -15.29
C ALA A 244 0.98 11.70 -16.36
N VAL A 245 0.31 12.06 -17.46
CA VAL A 245 0.86 12.91 -18.53
C VAL A 245 1.09 14.36 -18.04
N GLY A 246 0.32 14.82 -17.06
CA GLY A 246 0.46 16.17 -16.51
C GLY A 246 1.72 16.36 -15.67
N VAL A 247 2.21 15.31 -14.99
CA VAL A 247 3.40 15.41 -14.11
C VAL A 247 4.70 15.52 -14.92
N ALA A 248 4.79 14.87 -16.08
CA ALA A 248 5.94 14.98 -16.97
C ALA A 248 6.08 16.37 -17.62
N ALA A 249 5.02 17.19 -17.62
CA ALA A 249 5.03 18.52 -18.21
C ALA A 249 5.46 19.63 -17.23
N PHE A 250 5.55 19.35 -15.92
CA PHE A 250 6.00 20.33 -14.91
C PHE A 250 7.52 20.32 -14.67
N PHE A 251 8.26 19.44 -15.36
CA PHE A 251 9.72 19.34 -15.27
C PHE A 251 10.40 19.42 -16.65
N ASN A 252 10.01 20.41 -17.46
CA ASN A 252 10.86 20.98 -18.51
C ASN A 252 11.08 22.46 -18.23
#